data_AF-A0A1H7ESZ5-F1
#
_entry.id   AF-A0A1H7ESZ5-F1
#
_cell.length_a   1.000
_cell.length_b   1.000
_cell.length_c   1.000
_cell.angle_alpha   90.00
_cell.angle_beta   90.00
_cell.angle_gamma   90.00
#
_symmetry.space_group_name_H-M   'P 1'
#
loop_
_entity.id
_entity.type
_entity.pdbx_description
1 polymer ?
#
loop_
_entity_poly.entity_id
_entity_poly.type
_entity_poly.pdbx_seq_one_letter_code
_entity_poly.pdbx_strand_id
1 'polypeptide(L)'
;MASEMDITKLSYAELQKLIQEAEAARDAKRGEELKVIVDACAKKLQAAGFSIKEGLAELANYDTSTRKRALRGSVVKVEKAYQDGVVYRGPSGEEWTGGTKGRQPAWLRELTAGFEGDALANKFAGLAVR
;
A
#
# COMPACT_ATOMS: atom_id res chain seq x y z
N MET A 1 38.40 -13.03 22.90
CA MET A 1 38.76 -12.52 21.56
C MET A 1 37.95 -13.32 20.57
N ALA A 2 37.06 -12.69 19.78
CA ALA A 2 36.37 -13.42 18.72
C ALA A 2 37.40 -13.72 17.63
N SER A 3 37.64 -15.00 17.36
CA SER A 3 38.49 -15.44 16.26
C SER A 3 37.88 -14.97 14.95
N GLU A 4 38.61 -14.14 14.22
CA GLU A 4 38.21 -13.66 12.90
C GLU A 4 38.22 -14.87 11.93
N MET A 5 37.03 -15.33 11.52
CA MET A 5 36.91 -16.40 10.54
C MET A 5 37.26 -15.87 9.16
N ASP A 6 38.26 -16.47 8.50
CA ASP A 6 38.63 -16.16 7.13
C ASP A 6 37.63 -16.78 6.14
N ILE A 7 36.59 -16.00 5.84
CA ILE A 7 35.48 -16.39 4.94
C ILE A 7 35.93 -16.64 3.50
N THR A 8 37.12 -16.20 3.10
CA THR A 8 37.61 -16.35 1.71
C THR A 8 38.03 -17.78 1.36
N LYS A 9 38.22 -18.62 2.38
CA LYS A 9 38.63 -20.02 2.23
C LYS A 9 37.46 -21.01 2.26
N LEU A 10 36.24 -20.54 2.52
CA LEU A 10 35.05 -21.37 2.61
C LEU A 10 34.50 -21.68 1.22
N SER A 11 34.04 -22.92 1.04
CA SER A 11 33.27 -23.28 -0.16
C SER A 11 31.91 -22.58 -0.17
N TYR A 12 31.28 -22.51 -1.35
CA TYR A 12 29.96 -21.92 -1.50
C TYR A 12 28.91 -22.54 -0.55
N ALA A 13 28.95 -23.86 -0.36
CA ALA A 13 28.04 -24.56 0.53
C ALA A 13 28.27 -24.20 2.01
N GLU A 14 29.53 -24.02 2.42
CA GLU A 14 29.89 -23.60 3.79
C GLU A 14 29.53 -22.13 4.04
N LEU A 15 29.73 -21.25 3.05
CA LEU A 15 29.28 -19.86 3.10
C LEU A 15 27.76 -19.78 3.26
N GLN A 16 27.00 -20.58 2.51
CA GLN A 16 25.55 -20.60 2.60
C GLN A 16 25.07 -21.07 3.99
N LYS A 17 25.69 -22.10 4.56
CA LYS A 17 25.40 -22.56 5.93
C LYS A 17 25.74 -21.49 6.97
N LEU A 18 26.90 -20.85 6.84
CA LEU A 18 27.33 -19.79 7.73
C LEU A 18 26.35 -18.61 7.72
N ILE A 19 25.84 -18.22 6.54
CA ILE A 19 24.81 -17.18 6.42
C ILE A 19 23.54 -17.58 7.17
N GLN A 20 23.06 -18.81 6.98
CA GLN A 20 21.84 -19.29 7.66
C GLN A 20 22.00 -19.33 9.18
N GLU A 21 23.14 -19.82 9.68
CA GLU A 21 23.45 -19.86 11.11
C GLU A 21 23.60 -18.45 11.68
N ALA A 22 24.24 -17.54 10.95
CA ALA A 22 24.39 -16.15 11.36
C ALA A 22 23.05 -15.40 11.38
N GLU A 23 22.17 -15.65 10.41
CA GLU A 23 20.81 -15.10 10.37
C GLU A 23 19.97 -15.62 11.54
N ALA A 24 19.99 -16.94 11.79
CA ALA A 24 19.29 -17.52 12.93
C ALA A 24 19.80 -16.97 14.27
N ALA A 25 21.12 -16.86 14.44
CA ALA A 25 21.72 -16.28 15.64
C ALA A 25 21.40 -14.79 15.79
N ARG A 26 21.37 -14.04 14.69
CA ARG A 26 20.97 -12.63 14.66
C ARG A 26 19.52 -12.46 15.09
N ASP A 27 18.62 -13.27 14.56
CA ASP A 27 17.19 -13.20 14.87
C ASP A 27 16.89 -13.61 16.31
N ALA A 28 17.59 -14.64 16.82
CA ALA A 28 17.52 -15.02 18.23
C ALA A 28 17.96 -13.87 19.14
N LYS A 29 19.13 -13.27 18.88
CA LYS A 29 19.61 -12.10 19.65
C LYS A 29 18.64 -10.93 19.57
N ARG A 30 18.13 -10.62 18.38
CA ARG A 30 17.14 -9.56 18.19
C ARG A 30 15.87 -9.80 19.03
N GLY A 31 15.42 -11.05 19.11
CA GLY A 31 14.26 -11.43 19.92
C GLY A 31 14.50 -11.25 21.42
N GLU A 32 15.70 -11.59 21.91
CA GLU A 32 16.10 -11.39 23.30
C GLU A 32 16.20 -9.90 23.66
N GLU A 33 16.89 -9.11 22.83
CA GLU A 33 17.00 -7.66 23.00
C GLU A 33 15.62 -7.00 23.03
N LEU A 34 14.72 -7.42 22.13
CA LEU A 34 13.36 -6.89 22.11
C LEU A 34 12.60 -7.21 23.41
N LYS A 35 12.73 -8.43 23.96
CA LYS A 35 12.11 -8.80 25.24
C LYS A 35 12.62 -7.93 26.38
N VAL A 36 13.93 -7.69 26.44
CA VAL A 36 14.54 -6.83 27.47
C VAL A 36 14.01 -5.40 27.38
N ILE A 37 13.93 -4.85 26.16
CA ILE A 37 13.39 -3.50 25.93
C ILE A 37 11.91 -3.42 26.36
N VAL A 38 11.11 -4.42 25.99
CA VAL A 38 9.67 -4.47 26.34
C VAL A 38 9.48 -4.61 27.85
N ASP A 39 10.27 -5.45 28.54
CA ASP A 39 10.25 -5.59 30.00
C ASP A 39 10.63 -4.28 30.70
N ALA A 40 11.69 -3.61 30.23
CA ALA A 40 12.08 -2.31 30.75
C ALA A 40 10.99 -1.23 30.53
N CYS A 41 10.30 -1.26 29.38
CA CYS A 41 9.19 -0.37 29.09
C CYS A 41 7.99 -0.65 30.02
N ALA A 42 7.62 -1.90 30.20
CA ALA A 42 6.52 -2.32 31.09
C ALA A 42 6.78 -1.89 32.54
N LYS A 43 8.00 -2.11 33.04
CA LYS A 43 8.42 -1.67 34.38
C LYS A 43 8.33 -0.16 34.55
N LYS A 44 8.74 0.62 33.55
CA LYS A 44 8.65 2.09 33.59
C LYS A 44 7.20 2.57 33.60
N LEU A 45 6.33 1.97 32.79
CA LEU A 45 4.90 2.31 32.78
C LEU A 45 4.26 2.03 34.14
N GLN A 46 4.48 0.83 34.69
CA GLN A 46 3.94 0.44 35.99
C GLN A 46 4.48 1.31 37.13
N ALA A 47 5.78 1.62 37.14
CA ALA A 47 6.38 2.50 38.14
C ALA A 47 5.82 3.93 38.11
N ALA A 48 5.38 4.40 36.93
CA ALA A 48 4.73 5.69 36.76
C ALA A 48 3.19 5.63 36.95
N GLY A 49 2.64 4.48 37.32
CA GLY A 49 1.21 4.30 37.58
C GLY A 49 0.33 4.11 36.34
N PHE A 50 0.93 3.94 35.16
CA PHE A 50 0.19 3.70 33.92
C PHE A 50 -0.02 2.21 33.68
N SER A 51 -1.15 1.87 33.06
CA SER A 51 -1.38 0.52 32.55
C SER A 51 -0.60 0.27 31.25
N ILE A 52 -0.30 -1.00 30.97
CA ILE A 52 0.34 -1.40 29.71
C ILE A 52 -0.52 -1.02 28.49
N LYS A 53 -1.85 -1.06 28.63
CA LYS A 53 -2.77 -0.69 27.54
C LYS A 53 -2.67 0.80 27.18
N GLU A 54 -2.56 1.67 28.16
CA GLU A 54 -2.37 3.11 27.94
C GLU A 54 -1.02 3.39 27.28
N GLY A 55 0.05 2.74 27.77
CA GLY A 55 1.37 2.86 27.15
C GLY A 55 1.40 2.38 25.69
N LEU A 56 0.72 1.27 25.37
CA LEU A 56 0.60 0.79 24.00
C LEU A 56 -0.20 1.74 23.10
N ALA A 57 -1.27 2.34 23.62
CA ALA A 57 -2.06 3.33 22.89
C ALA A 57 -1.22 4.57 22.53
N GLU A 58 -0.37 5.03 23.44
CA GLU A 58 0.53 6.16 23.18
C GLU A 58 1.68 5.77 22.23
N LEU A 59 2.28 4.58 22.41
CA LEU A 59 3.34 4.07 21.52
C LEU A 59 2.86 3.92 20.07
N ALA A 60 1.57 3.67 19.84
CA ALA A 60 1.00 3.60 18.50
C ALA A 60 1.14 4.92 17.71
N ASN A 61 1.22 6.08 18.38
CA ASN A 61 1.43 7.38 17.73
C ASN A 61 2.82 7.51 17.09
N TYR A 62 3.79 6.74 17.59
CA TYR A 62 5.16 6.71 17.08
C TYR A 62 5.31 5.72 15.91
N ASP A 63 4.31 4.87 15.66
CA ASP A 63 4.34 3.96 14.52
C ASP A 63 4.10 4.72 13.21
N THR A 64 5.16 4.84 12.41
CA THR A 64 5.09 5.48 11.08
C THR A 64 4.45 4.59 10.01
N SER A 65 4.21 3.31 10.30
CA SER A 65 3.60 2.35 9.38
C SER A 65 2.12 2.64 9.12
N THR A 66 1.42 3.20 10.10
CA THR A 66 0.00 3.61 10.00
C THR A 66 -0.19 4.84 9.10
N ARG A 67 0.81 5.73 9.06
CA ARG A 67 0.82 6.95 8.22
C ARG A 67 0.74 6.64 6.72
N LYS A 68 1.25 5.50 6.27
CA LYS A 68 1.17 5.06 4.86
C LYS A 68 -0.24 4.63 4.43
N ARG A 69 -1.14 4.31 5.36
CA ARG A 69 -2.52 3.89 5.02
C ARG A 69 -3.42 5.07 4.68
N ALA A 70 -3.20 6.21 5.34
CA ALA A 70 -3.88 7.48 5.03
C ALA A 70 -3.45 8.08 3.67
N LEU A 71 -2.19 7.88 3.28
CA LEU A 71 -1.66 8.33 1.99
C LEU A 71 -2.11 7.48 0.77
N ARG A 72 -2.75 6.31 0.98
CA ARG A 72 -3.41 5.55 -0.10
C ARG A 72 -4.85 6.00 -0.38
N GLY A 73 -5.30 7.10 0.24
CA GLY A 73 -6.64 7.66 0.09
C GLY A 73 -6.77 8.82 -0.91
N SER A 74 -5.67 9.34 -1.46
CA SER A 74 -5.71 10.38 -2.50
C SER A 74 -5.25 9.80 -3.84
N VAL A 75 -6.03 8.85 -4.38
CA VAL A 75 -6.04 8.70 -5.84
C VAL A 75 -6.67 10.01 -6.34
N VAL A 76 -5.88 10.84 -7.02
CA VAL A 76 -6.38 12.00 -7.76
C VAL A 76 -7.60 11.53 -8.53
N LYS A 77 -8.77 12.10 -8.22
CA LYS A 77 -10.03 11.75 -8.86
C LYS A 77 -9.87 12.17 -10.31
N VAL A 78 -9.46 11.25 -11.18
CA VAL A 78 -9.38 11.50 -12.62
C VAL A 78 -10.74 12.02 -13.03
N GLU A 79 -10.80 13.25 -13.52
CA GLU A 79 -12.04 13.87 -13.97
C GLU A 79 -12.70 12.92 -14.97
N LYS A 80 -13.95 12.58 -14.69
CA LYS A 80 -14.69 11.64 -15.52
C LYS A 80 -14.84 12.25 -16.91
N ALA A 81 -14.44 11.46 -17.90
CA ALA A 81 -14.47 11.79 -19.31
C ALA A 81 -15.91 11.80 -19.94
N TYR A 82 -16.95 11.54 -19.14
CA TYR A 82 -18.35 11.44 -19.55
C TYR A 82 -19.25 12.21 -18.58
N GLN A 83 -20.40 12.68 -19.08
CA GLN A 83 -21.41 13.37 -18.28
C GLN A 83 -22.37 12.35 -17.66
N ASP A 84 -22.59 12.45 -16.34
CA ASP A 84 -23.55 11.61 -15.64
C ASP A 84 -24.98 11.93 -16.16
N GLY A 85 -25.78 10.89 -16.46
CA GLY A 85 -27.16 11.00 -16.98
C GLY A 85 -27.30 11.02 -18.50
N VAL A 86 -26.22 11.14 -19.28
CA VAL A 86 -26.25 11.15 -20.75
C VAL A 86 -26.18 9.73 -21.32
N VAL A 87 -27.04 9.39 -22.28
CA VAL A 87 -26.98 8.10 -23.00
C VAL A 87 -26.03 8.22 -24.18
N TYR A 88 -25.01 7.37 -24.20
CA TYR A 88 -24.03 7.27 -25.29
C TYR A 88 -24.32 6.04 -26.13
N ARG A 89 -24.44 6.22 -27.45
CA ARG A 89 -24.61 5.11 -28.40
C ARG A 89 -23.28 4.73 -29.06
N GLY A 90 -22.93 3.45 -29.01
CA GLY A 90 -21.74 2.88 -29.63
C GLY A 90 -21.91 2.64 -31.13
N PRO A 91 -20.80 2.37 -31.85
CA PRO A 91 -20.79 2.19 -33.31
C PRO A 91 -21.59 0.97 -33.79
N SER A 92 -21.85 0.00 -32.90
CA SER A 92 -22.63 -1.20 -33.18
C SER A 92 -24.08 -1.12 -32.65
N GLY A 93 -24.52 0.06 -32.21
CA GLY A 93 -25.88 0.28 -31.67
C GLY A 93 -26.04 0.00 -30.18
N GLU A 94 -24.96 -0.31 -29.46
CA GLU A 94 -24.96 -0.45 -28.00
C GLU A 94 -25.27 0.89 -27.31
N GLU A 95 -25.93 0.88 -26.15
CA GLU A 95 -26.23 2.10 -25.39
C GLU A 95 -25.70 2.00 -23.97
N TRP A 96 -25.10 3.09 -23.47
CA TRP A 96 -24.64 3.18 -22.09
C TRP A 96 -24.89 4.57 -21.51
N THR A 97 -25.47 4.62 -20.32
CA THR A 97 -25.77 5.89 -19.63
C THR A 97 -24.65 6.27 -18.67
N GLY A 98 -24.11 7.48 -18.85
CA GLY A 98 -23.13 8.09 -17.96
C GLY A 98 -23.55 8.05 -16.50
N GLY A 99 -22.65 7.66 -15.61
CA GLY A 99 -22.90 7.67 -14.17
C GLY A 99 -23.72 6.50 -13.64
N THR A 100 -24.13 5.56 -14.51
CA THR A 100 -24.79 4.32 -14.06
C THR A 100 -23.83 3.41 -13.31
N LYS A 101 -24.40 2.60 -12.41
CA LYS A 101 -23.66 1.63 -11.59
C LYS A 101 -23.24 0.46 -12.48
N GLY A 102 -22.03 0.50 -13.02
CA GLY A 102 -21.50 -0.55 -13.90
C GLY A 102 -20.13 -0.20 -14.46
N ARG A 103 -19.46 -1.19 -15.05
CA ARG A 103 -18.21 -0.98 -15.77
C ARG A 103 -18.52 -0.31 -17.10
N GLN A 104 -17.82 0.77 -17.41
CA GLN A 104 -17.85 1.41 -18.72
C GLN A 104 -17.54 0.38 -19.84
N PRO A 105 -18.35 0.32 -20.92
CA PRO A 105 -18.10 -0.58 -22.05
C PRO A 105 -16.74 -0.36 -22.70
N ALA A 106 -16.19 -1.41 -23.32
CA ALA A 106 -14.86 -1.35 -23.93
C ALA A 106 -14.73 -0.27 -25.01
N TRP A 107 -15.74 -0.13 -25.87
CA TRP A 107 -15.78 0.88 -26.92
C TRP A 107 -15.72 2.31 -26.37
N LEU A 108 -16.44 2.59 -25.28
CA LEU A 108 -16.41 3.91 -24.66
C LEU A 108 -15.08 4.12 -23.94
N ARG A 109 -14.54 3.08 -23.30
CA ARG A 109 -13.25 3.14 -22.61
C ARG A 109 -12.12 3.47 -23.58
N GLU A 110 -12.08 2.81 -24.73
CA GLU A 110 -11.11 3.05 -25.81
C GLU A 110 -11.25 4.46 -26.40
N LEU A 111 -12.49 4.93 -26.63
CA LEU A 111 -12.73 6.30 -27.06
C LEU A 111 -12.26 7.35 -26.04
N THR A 112 -12.32 7.02 -24.74
CA THR A 112 -11.85 7.89 -23.65
C THR A 112 -10.37 7.74 -23.31
N ALA A 113 -9.67 6.71 -23.84
CA ALA A 113 -8.33 6.29 -23.39
C ALA A 113 -7.17 7.25 -23.74
N GLY A 114 -7.45 8.45 -24.24
CA GLY A 114 -6.43 9.44 -24.60
C GLY A 114 -6.91 10.89 -24.55
N PHE A 115 -8.05 11.15 -23.90
CA PHE A 115 -8.57 12.51 -23.78
C PHE A 115 -8.79 12.84 -22.30
N GLU A 116 -8.27 13.99 -21.89
CA GLU A 116 -8.47 14.54 -20.55
C GLU A 116 -9.65 15.54 -20.57
N GLY A 117 -10.59 15.41 -19.63
CA GLY A 117 -11.61 16.42 -19.33
C GLY A 117 -12.62 16.75 -20.44
N ASP A 118 -13.04 18.03 -20.46
CA ASP A 118 -14.14 18.60 -21.24
C ASP A 118 -14.05 18.42 -22.77
N ALA A 119 -12.86 18.13 -23.31
CA ALA A 119 -12.65 17.88 -24.73
C ALA A 119 -13.51 16.70 -25.26
N LEU A 120 -13.80 15.72 -24.39
CA LEU A 120 -14.65 14.60 -24.72
C LEU A 120 -16.14 14.92 -24.71
N ALA A 121 -16.61 15.76 -23.78
CA ALA A 121 -18.02 16.13 -23.69
C ALA A 121 -18.53 16.73 -25.01
N ASN A 122 -17.69 17.53 -25.67
CA ASN A 122 -17.98 18.12 -26.98
C ASN A 122 -17.92 17.10 -28.13
N LYS A 123 -17.01 16.11 -28.09
CA LYS A 123 -16.90 15.07 -29.12
C LYS A 123 -18.05 14.05 -29.02
N PHE A 124 -18.47 13.73 -27.80
CA PHE A 124 -19.60 12.84 -27.57
C PHE A 124 -20.96 13.50 -27.73
N ALA A 125 -21.05 14.83 -27.92
CA ALA A 125 -22.33 15.48 -28.23
C ALA A 125 -23.01 14.89 -29.48
N GLY A 126 -22.24 14.33 -30.42
CA GLY A 126 -22.77 13.61 -31.59
C GLY A 126 -23.18 12.14 -31.33
N LEU A 127 -22.73 11.54 -30.22
CA LEU A 127 -23.09 10.19 -29.78
C LEU A 127 -24.09 10.20 -28.61
N ALA A 128 -24.30 11.38 -28.02
CA ALA A 128 -25.26 11.63 -26.98
C ALA A 128 -26.66 11.63 -27.59
N VAL A 129 -27.46 10.66 -27.20
CA VAL A 129 -28.90 10.66 -27.46
C VAL A 129 -29.56 11.20 -26.19
N ARG A 130 -30.28 12.32 -26.32
CA ARG A 130 -31.06 12.88 -25.20
C ARG A 130 -32.26 12.00 -24.88
#